data_AF-A0AAW3DK37-F1
#
_entry.id   AF-A0AAW3DK37-F1
#
_cell.length_a   1.000
_cell.length_b   1.000
_cell.length_c   1.000
_cell.angle_alpha   90.00
_cell.angle_beta   90.00
_cell.angle_gamma   90.00
#
_symmetry.space_group_name_H-M   'P 1'
#
loop_
_entity.id
_entity.type
_entity.pdbx_description
1 polymer ?
#
loop_
_entity_poly.entity_id
_entity_poly.type
_entity_poly.pdbx_seq_one_letter_code
_entity_poly.pdbx_strand_id
1 'polypeptide(L)' 'FRTYAIRRIRDAFRENKNIKDSEKIEELLNKAKTNLEVIHRQ' A
#
# COMPACT_ATOMS: atom_id res chain seq x y z
N PHE A 1 -13.80 -10.07 -2.00
CA PHE A 1 -13.11 -8.86 -1.48
C PHE A 1 -11.66 -9.13 -1.06
N ARG A 2 -11.37 -10.14 -0.23
CA ARG A 2 -10.02 -10.48 0.24
C ARG A 2 -8.97 -10.68 -0.88
N THR A 3 -9.30 -11.44 -1.92
CA THR A 3 -8.40 -11.69 -3.07
C THR A 3 -8.09 -10.42 -3.87
N TYR A 4 -9.08 -9.55 -4.05
CA TYR A 4 -8.90 -8.25 -4.70
C TYR A 4 -8.03 -7.30 -3.88
N ALA A 5 -8.26 -7.22 -2.56
CA ALA A 5 -7.46 -6.39 -1.66
C ALA A 5 -5.98 -6.80 -1.68
N ILE A 6 -5.70 -8.11 -1.59
CA ILE A 6 -4.33 -8.64 -1.66
C ILE A 6 -3.67 -8.32 -3.01
N ARG A 7 -4.39 -8.49 -4.11
CA ARG A 7 -3.88 -8.15 -5.45
C ARG A 7 -3.59 -6.65 -5.57
N ARG A 8 -4.52 -5.79 -5.16
CA ARG A 8 -4.39 -4.33 -5.29
C ARG A 8 -3.22 -3.79 -4.46
N ILE A 9 -3.00 -4.33 -3.26
CA ILE A 9 -1.83 -4.00 -2.45
C ILE A 9 -0.55 -4.38 -3.20
N ARG A 10 -0.45 -5.63 -3.69
CA ARG A 10 0.74 -6.09 -4.41
C ARG A 10 1.05 -5.23 -5.63
N ASP A 11 0.03 -4.89 -6.41
CA ASP A 11 0.19 -4.06 -7.61
C ASP A 11 0.65 -2.64 -7.22
N ALA A 12 0.06 -2.04 -6.19
CA ALA A 12 0.49 -0.72 -5.69
C ALA A 12 1.95 -0.69 -5.21
N PHE A 13 2.42 -1.75 -4.53
CA PHE A 13 3.83 -1.84 -4.12
C PHE A 13 4.77 -2.02 -5.33
N ARG A 14 4.35 -2.76 -6.37
CA ARG A 14 5.14 -2.93 -7.60
C ARG A 14 5.22 -1.66 -8.41
N GLU A 15 4.12 -0.92 -8.55
CA GLU A 15 4.04 0.37 -9.26
C GLU A 15 5.02 1.39 -8.67
N ASN A 16 5.22 1.40 -7.35
CA ASN A 16 6.08 2.36 -6.65
C ASN A 16 7.52 1.87 -6.42
N LYS A 17 7.93 0.72 -6.98
CA LYS A 17 9.24 0.08 -6.72
C LYS A 17 10.45 0.99 -7.00
N ASN A 18 10.33 1.89 -7.98
CA ASN A 18 11.45 2.71 -8.45
C ASN A 18 11.51 4.11 -7.81
N ILE A 19 10.60 4.42 -6.87
CA ILE A 19 10.62 5.68 -6.14
C ILE A 19 11.85 5.68 -5.22
N LYS A 20 12.67 6.72 -5.33
CA LYS A 20 13.88 6.93 -4.51
C LYS A 20 13.77 8.13 -3.58
N ASP A 21 12.69 8.91 -3.72
CA ASP A 21 12.41 10.06 -2.88
C ASP A 21 11.90 9.58 -1.51
N SER A 22 12.68 9.85 -0.47
CA SER A 22 12.40 9.43 0.89
C SER A 22 11.09 10.00 1.44
N GLU A 23 10.75 11.25 1.12
CA GLU A 23 9.50 11.87 1.58
C GLU A 23 8.29 11.18 0.93
N LYS A 24 8.40 10.88 -0.36
CA LYS A 24 7.36 10.17 -1.10
C LYS A 24 7.17 8.73 -0.61
N ILE A 25 8.26 8.06 -0.24
CA ILE A 25 8.21 6.72 0.35
C ILE A 25 7.47 6.77 1.68
N GLU A 26 7.75 7.75 2.53
CA GLU A 26 7.11 7.89 3.84
C GLU A 26 5.60 8.14 3.71
N GLU A 27 5.19 9.01 2.78
CA GLU A 27 3.78 9.26 2.47
C GLU A 27 3.06 7.96 2.05
N LEU A 28 3.67 7.20 1.14
CA LEU A 28 3.12 5.93 0.65
C LEU A 28 3.05 4.86 1.74
N LEU A 29 4.03 4.82 2.65
CA LEU A 29 4.04 3.93 3.80
C LEU A 29 2.91 4.27 4.78
N ASN A 30 2.69 5.55 5.07
CA ASN A 30 1.60 5.98 5.93
C ASN A 30 0.24 5.60 5.33
N LYS A 31 0.06 5.80 4.01
CA LYS A 31 -1.12 5.33 3.28
C LYS A 31 -1.31 3.81 3.36
N ALA A 32 -0.21 3.04 3.26
CA ALA A 32 -0.27 1.58 3.37
C ALA A 32 -0.73 1.12 4.77
N LYS A 33 -0.27 1.79 5.84
CA LYS A 33 -0.71 1.50 7.22
C LYS A 33 -2.20 1.74 7.41
N THR A 34 -2.73 2.87 6.93
CA THR A 34 -4.17 3.16 7.00
C THR A 34 -4.99 2.09 6.25
N ASN A 35 -4.54 1.70 5.05
CA ASN A 35 -5.24 0.66 4.27
C ASN A 35 -5.22 -0.70 4.99
N LEU A 36 -4.13 -1.03 5.68
CA LEU A 36 -4.01 -2.27 6.46
C LEU A 36 -5.03 -2.31 7.61
N GLU A 37 -5.21 -1.20 8.33
CA GLU A 37 -6.21 -1.11 9.39
C GLU A 37 -7.65 -1.25 8.89
N VAL A 38 -7.94 -0.79 7.67
CA VAL A 38 -9.25 -0.98 7.04
C VAL A 38 -9.48 -2.46 6.73
N ILE A 39 -8.47 -3.14 6.19
CA ILE A 39 -8.55 -4.58 5.88
C ILE A 39 -8.70 -5.41 7.15
N HIS A 40 -8.05 -5.04 8.25
CA HIS A 40 -8.23 -5.73 9.53
C HIS A 40 -9.62 -5.58 10.15
N ARG A 41 -10.36 -4.53 9.79
CA ARG A 41 -11.72 -4.27 10.28
C ARG A 41 -12.82 -4.96 9.46
N GLN A 42 -12.50 -5.51 8.29
CA GLN A 42 -13.41 -6.25 7.40
C GLN A 42 -13.25 -7.76 7.55
#